data_AF-A0A2K2CTH8-F1
#
_entry.id   AF-A0A2K2CTH8-F1
#
_cell.length_a   1.000
_cell.length_b   1.000
_cell.length_c   1.000
_cell.angle_alpha   90.00
_cell.angle_beta   90.00
_cell.angle_gamma   90.00
#
_symmetry.space_group_name_H-M   'P 1'
#
loop_
_entity.id
_entity.type
_entity.pdbx_description
1 polymer ?
#
loop_
_entity_poly.entity_id
_entity_poly.type
_entity_poly.pdbx_seq_one_letter_code
_entity_poly.pdbx_strand_id
1 'polypeptide(L)'
;MAELLVSVSTGAMGSLLCKLGAILNDEFKLLKNVNDDIKFLKDELEAMQVFLLMMAEVEEPDKQSKLRADAVREMSYDIEDSIDKFMILVEHEPSSRLFSC
;
A
#
# COMPACT_ATOMS: atom_id res chain seq x y z
N MET A 1 -10.35 8.88 18.69
CA MET A 1 -8.92 8.94 18.27
C MET A 1 -8.50 7.66 17.55
N ALA A 2 -8.90 6.46 18.02
CA ALA A 2 -8.65 5.19 17.32
C ALA A 2 -9.32 5.10 15.93
N GLU A 3 -10.58 5.55 15.78
CA GLU A 3 -11.28 5.53 14.47
C GLU A 3 -10.59 6.38 13.40
N LEU A 4 -10.01 7.51 13.80
CA LEU A 4 -9.28 8.43 12.89
C LEU A 4 -7.93 7.83 12.48
N LEU A 5 -7.26 7.13 13.40
CA LEU A 5 -6.03 6.40 13.08
C LEU A 5 -6.32 5.22 12.15
N VAL A 6 -7.39 4.46 12.39
CA VAL A 6 -7.84 3.37 11.50
C VAL A 6 -8.14 3.90 10.10
N SER A 7 -8.88 5.01 9.97
CA SER A 7 -9.23 5.56 8.65
C SER A 7 -7.99 6.01 7.85
N VAL A 8 -7.00 6.62 8.52
CA VAL A 8 -5.75 7.05 7.89
C VAL A 8 -4.85 5.85 7.52
N SER A 9 -4.88 4.77 8.31
CA SER A 9 -4.11 3.53 8.07
C SER A 9 -4.61 2.76 6.85
N THR A 10 -5.94 2.66 6.69
CA THR A 10 -6.53 2.19 5.43
C THR A 10 -6.25 3.13 4.27
N GLY A 11 -5.96 4.41 4.55
CA GLY A 11 -5.61 5.42 3.56
C GLY A 11 -4.30 5.10 2.85
N ALA A 12 -3.18 5.00 3.59
CA ALA A 12 -1.88 4.69 2.99
C ALA A 12 -1.86 3.32 2.33
N MET A 13 -2.33 2.27 3.03
CA MET A 13 -2.42 0.93 2.44
C MET A 13 -3.33 0.89 1.19
N GLY A 14 -4.46 1.59 1.22
CA GLY A 14 -5.35 1.72 0.05
C GLY A 14 -4.69 2.47 -1.10
N SER A 15 -3.96 3.54 -0.81
CA SER A 15 -3.16 4.31 -1.76
C SER A 15 -2.09 3.43 -2.42
N LEU A 16 -1.33 2.64 -1.64
CA LEU A 16 -0.38 1.65 -2.17
C LEU A 16 -1.03 0.69 -3.16
N LEU A 17 -2.13 0.06 -2.76
CA LEU A 17 -2.81 -0.94 -3.59
C LEU A 17 -3.28 -0.36 -4.92
N CYS A 18 -3.74 0.89 -4.89
CA CYS A 18 -4.10 1.64 -6.07
C CYS A 18 -2.89 1.97 -6.96
N LYS A 19 -1.80 2.49 -6.39
CA LYS A 19 -0.55 2.78 -7.11
C LYS A 19 0.02 1.50 -7.76
N LEU A 20 0.04 0.37 -7.05
CA LEU A 20 0.47 -0.92 -7.58
C LEU A 20 -0.45 -1.42 -8.70
N GLY A 21 -1.77 -1.25 -8.56
CA GLY A 21 -2.73 -1.56 -9.62
C GLY A 21 -2.51 -0.73 -10.89
N ALA A 22 -2.15 0.54 -10.73
CA ALA A 22 -1.78 1.42 -11.84
C ALA A 22 -0.49 0.95 -12.53
N ILE A 23 0.57 0.66 -11.78
CA ILE A 23 1.84 0.15 -12.33
C ILE A 23 1.62 -1.17 -13.10
N LEU A 24 0.73 -2.04 -12.63
CA LEU A 24 0.39 -3.29 -13.30
C LEU A 24 -0.42 -3.11 -14.60
N ASN A 25 -1.19 -2.03 -14.73
CA ASN A 25 -2.05 -1.75 -15.89
C ASN A 25 -1.36 -0.89 -16.97
N ASP A 26 -0.43 0.01 -16.60
CA ASP A 26 0.22 0.94 -17.52
C ASP A 26 1.42 0.31 -18.27
N GLU A 27 2.02 1.08 -19.18
CA GLU A 27 3.10 0.71 -20.13
C GLU A 27 4.39 0.14 -19.49
N PHE A 28 4.44 -0.03 -18.17
CA PHE A 28 5.45 -0.78 -17.43
C PHE A 28 5.24 -2.28 -17.56
N LYS A 29 5.30 -2.77 -18.81
CA LYS A 29 5.77 -4.14 -19.12
C LYS A 29 7.26 -4.22 -18.78
N LEU A 30 7.61 -3.88 -17.54
CA LEU A 30 8.87 -4.22 -16.93
C LEU A 30 9.03 -5.71 -17.14
N LEU A 31 10.23 -6.09 -17.58
CA LEU A 31 10.70 -7.46 -17.78
C LEU A 31 9.88 -8.43 -16.93
N LYS A 32 9.21 -9.41 -17.57
CA LYS A 32 8.21 -10.33 -16.99
C LYS A 32 8.34 -10.60 -15.47
N ASN A 33 9.56 -10.85 -15.00
CA ASN A 33 9.91 -11.05 -13.59
C ASN A 33 9.51 -9.90 -12.64
N VAL A 34 9.70 -8.64 -13.04
CA VAL A 34 9.35 -7.46 -12.24
C VAL A 34 7.83 -7.31 -12.11
N ASN A 35 7.06 -7.70 -13.13
CA ASN A 35 5.59 -7.71 -13.04
C ASN A 35 5.11 -8.77 -12.02
N ASP A 36 5.73 -9.95 -12.02
CA ASP A 36 5.44 -11.01 -11.04
C ASP A 36 5.77 -10.55 -9.60
N ASP A 37 6.90 -9.86 -9.40
CA ASP A 37 7.31 -9.30 -8.10
C ASP A 37 6.33 -8.22 -7.60
N ILE A 38 5.87 -7.33 -8.49
CA ILE A 38 4.89 -6.28 -8.15
C ILE A 38 3.54 -6.90 -7.80
N LYS A 39 3.12 -7.93 -8.53
CA LYS A 39 1.88 -8.66 -8.22
C LYS A 39 1.98 -9.35 -6.87
N PHE A 40 3.09 -10.03 -6.60
CA PHE A 40 3.34 -10.65 -5.30
C PHE A 40 3.26 -9.61 -4.17
N LEU A 41 3.91 -8.45 -4.34
CA LEU A 41 3.84 -7.37 -3.36
C LEU A 41 2.41 -6.86 -3.13
N LYS A 42 1.62 -6.71 -4.21
CA LYS A 42 0.20 -6.32 -4.12
C LYS A 42 -0.60 -7.32 -3.31
N ASP A 43 -0.45 -8.61 -3.58
CA ASP A 43 -1.17 -9.68 -2.88
C ASP A 43 -0.83 -9.71 -1.37
N GLU A 44 0.45 -9.53 -1.02
CA GLU A 44 0.89 -9.44 0.39
C GLU A 44 0.31 -8.20 1.10
N LEU A 45 0.26 -7.05 0.42
CA LEU A 45 -0.32 -5.83 0.98
C LEU A 45 -1.84 -5.92 1.14
N GLU A 46 -2.55 -6.61 0.25
CA GLU A 46 -3.98 -6.90 0.43
C GLU A 46 -4.22 -7.75 1.68
N ALA A 47 -3.39 -8.78 1.91
CA ALA A 47 -3.48 -9.58 3.12
C ALA A 47 -3.23 -8.75 4.39
N MET A 48 -2.26 -7.82 4.34
CA MET A 48 -2.00 -6.88 5.45
C MET A 48 -3.16 -5.89 5.66
N GLN A 49 -3.80 -5.42 4.58
CA GLN A 49 -4.98 -4.55 4.67
C GLN A 49 -6.14 -5.29 5.37
N VAL A 50 -6.40 -6.54 4.98
CA VAL A 50 -7.41 -7.38 5.63
C VAL A 50 -7.09 -7.57 7.12
N PHE A 51 -5.83 -7.82 7.46
CA PHE A 51 -5.41 -7.89 8.86
C PHE A 51 -5.71 -6.59 9.63
N LEU A 52 -5.38 -5.42 9.07
CA LEU A 52 -5.67 -4.13 9.71
C LEU A 52 -7.17 -3.90 9.88
N LEU A 53 -8.00 -4.27 8.89
CA LEU A 53 -9.46 -4.18 8.97
C LEU A 53 -10.00 -5.07 10.09
N MET A 54 -9.56 -6.32 10.16
CA MET A 54 -9.95 -7.23 11.25
C MET A 54 -9.54 -6.68 12.62
N MET A 55 -8.33 -6.11 12.73
CA MET A 55 -7.86 -5.50 13.97
C MET A 55 -8.65 -4.26 14.38
N ALA A 56 -9.22 -3.52 13.42
CA ALA A 56 -10.07 -2.37 13.68
C ALA A 56 -11.46 -2.76 14.24
N GLU A 57 -11.93 -3.98 13.94
CA GLU A 57 -13.19 -4.51 14.47
C GLU A 57 -13.06 -5.04 15.91
N VAL A 58 -11.84 -5.24 16.40
CA VAL A 58 -11.59 -5.69 17.78
C VAL A 58 -11.67 -4.49 18.73
N GLU A 59 -12.62 -4.53 19.66
CA GLU A 59 -12.84 -3.45 20.64
C GLU A 59 -11.66 -3.27 21.61
N GLU A 60 -11.12 -4.37 22.16
CA GLU A 60 -9.97 -4.36 23.05
C GLU A 60 -8.90 -5.40 22.64
N PRO A 61 -8.09 -5.11 21.62
CA PRO A 61 -7.03 -6.02 21.21
C PRO A 61 -5.92 -6.05 22.25
N ASP A 62 -5.31 -7.23 22.43
CA ASP A 62 -4.19 -7.41 23.34
C ASP A 62 -2.98 -6.57 22.89
N LYS A 63 -2.03 -6.39 23.81
CA LYS A 63 -0.86 -5.54 23.58
C LYS A 63 -0.02 -5.98 22.38
N GLN A 64 0.13 -7.29 22.17
CA GLN A 64 0.91 -7.81 21.06
C GLN A 64 0.21 -7.54 19.73
N SER A 65 -1.11 -7.74 19.67
CA SER A 65 -1.89 -7.48 18.46
C SER A 65 -1.92 -5.99 18.09
N LYS A 66 -2.01 -5.09 19.09
CA LYS A 66 -1.87 -3.63 18.86
C LYS A 66 -0.50 -3.27 18.29
N LEU A 67 0.58 -3.75 18.92
CA LEU A 67 1.94 -3.49 18.44
C LEU A 67 2.18 -3.99 17.01
N ARG A 68 1.60 -5.14 16.65
CA ARG A 68 1.70 -5.68 15.28
C ARG A 68 0.91 -4.83 14.28
N ALA A 69 -0.31 -4.41 14.62
CA ALA A 69 -1.10 -3.52 13.76
C ALA A 69 -0.39 -2.17 13.53
N ASP A 70 0.24 -1.62 14.57
CA ASP A 70 1.04 -0.40 14.45
C ASP A 70 2.26 -0.62 13.56
N ALA A 71 3.01 -1.72 13.73
CA ALA A 71 4.15 -2.04 12.88
C ALA A 71 3.77 -2.20 11.40
N VAL A 72 2.63 -2.85 11.11
CA VAL A 72 2.12 -2.99 9.73
C VAL A 72 1.74 -1.62 9.15
N ARG A 73 1.18 -0.72 9.96
CA ARG A 73 0.86 0.65 9.54
C ARG A 73 2.12 1.45 9.19
N GLU A 74 3.12 1.45 10.06
CA GLU A 74 4.38 2.18 9.78
C GLU A 74 5.07 1.65 8.52
N MET A 75 5.11 0.32 8.37
CA MET A 75 5.65 -0.31 7.16
C MET A 75 4.88 0.09 5.89
N SER A 76 3.56 0.31 5.97
CA SER A 76 2.78 0.79 4.83
C SER A 76 3.21 2.19 4.37
N TYR A 77 3.54 3.09 5.30
CA TYR A 77 4.07 4.42 4.95
C TYR A 77 5.45 4.34 4.31
N ASP A 78 6.36 3.51 4.85
CA ASP A 78 7.70 3.33 4.29
C ASP A 78 7.67 2.79 2.83
N ILE A 79 6.74 1.86 2.57
CA ILE A 79 6.53 1.31 1.23
C ILE A 79 5.87 2.37 0.32
N GLU A 80 4.91 3.17 0.82
CA GLU A 80 4.29 4.27 0.07
C GLU A 80 5.34 5.24 -0.45
N ASP A 81 6.19 5.70 0.46
CA ASP A 81 7.27 6.62 0.20
C ASP A 81 8.25 6.08 -0.86
N SER A 82 8.48 4.77 -0.85
CA SER A 82 9.37 4.11 -1.79
C SER A 82 8.74 4.01 -3.19
N ILE A 83 7.45 3.68 -3.26
CA ILE A 83 6.70 3.63 -4.52
C ILE A 83 6.55 5.04 -5.11
N ASP A 84 6.29 6.06 -4.30
CA ASP A 84 6.16 7.46 -4.77
C ASP A 84 7.47 7.98 -5.36
N LYS A 85 8.60 7.68 -4.71
CA LYS A 85 9.93 7.99 -5.26
C LYS A 85 10.17 7.28 -6.59
N PHE A 86 9.76 6.00 -6.70
CA PHE A 86 9.87 5.26 -7.95
C PHE A 86 9.00 5.87 -9.07
N MET A 87 7.75 6.23 -8.77
CA MET A 87 6.84 6.85 -9.72
C MET A 87 7.38 8.19 -10.23
N ILE A 88 7.94 9.04 -9.36
CA ILE A 88 8.58 10.30 -9.76
C ILE A 88 9.75 10.07 -10.73
N LEU A 89 10.58 9.04 -10.50
CA LEU A 89 11.70 8.70 -11.39
C LEU A 89 11.21 8.22 -12.76
N VAL A 90 10.07 7.54 -12.77
CA VAL A 90 9.38 7.00 -13.95
C VAL A 90 8.67 8.09 -14.76
N GLU A 91 8.05 9.07 -14.10
CA GLU A 91 7.27 10.17 -14.70
C GLU A 91 8.13 11.26 -15.36
N HIS A 92 9.46 11.15 -15.32
CA HIS A 92 10.35 12.12 -15.97
C HIS A 92 10.40 12.00 -17.53
N GLU A 93 9.47 11.24 -18.12
CA GLU A 93 9.02 11.34 -19.51
C GLU A 93 7.69 12.13 -19.55
N PRO A 94 7.57 13.24 -20.31
CA PRO A 94 6.44 14.16 -20.19
C PRO A 94 5.18 13.56 -20.83
N SER A 95 4.42 12.80 -20.07
CA SER A 95 3.01 12.55 -20.42
C SER A 95 2.18 12.46 -19.15
N SER A 96 1.43 13.53 -18.94
CA SER A 96 0.35 13.68 -17.97
C SER A 96 -0.52 12.43 -17.86
N ARG A 97 -0.35 11.64 -16.81
CA ARG A 97 -1.34 10.66 -16.36
C ARG A 97 -1.51 10.81 -14.86
N LEU A 98 -2.59 11.50 -14.49
CA LEU A 98 -3.09 11.50 -13.12
C LEU A 98 -3.53 10.08 -12.81
N PHE A 99 -2.71 9.36 -12.05
CA PHE A 99 -3.10 8.12 -11.40
C PHE A 99 -4.08 8.45 -10.27
N SER A 100 -5.34 8.74 -10.62
CA SER A 100 -6.41 8.88 -9.62
C SER A 100 -6.99 7.50 -9.33
N CYS A 101 -6.49 6.88 -8.26
CA CYS A 101 -7.40 6.46 -7.21
C CYS A 101 -7.48 7.61 -6.20
#